data_AF-A0A382W5Z7-F1
#
_entry.id   AF-A0A382W5Z7-F1
#
_cell.length_a   1.000
_cell.length_b   1.000
_cell.length_c   1.000
_cell.angle_alpha   90.00
_cell.angle_beta   90.00
_cell.angle_gamma   90.00
#
_symmetry.space_group_name_H-M   'P 1'
#
loop_
_entity.id
_entity.type
_entity.pdbx_description
1 polymer ?
#
loop_
_entity_poly.entity_id
_entity_poly.type
_entity_poly.pdbx_seq_one_letter_code
_entity_poly.pdbx_strand_id
1 'polypeptide(L)'
;MADTSLRARLRRLFSTNVVVRNIGGRQLKVVDTSKSQYLPQRGLIDRYQKMYTTGGGAGLSGYSDNQLVKSLRLGLFRDYESMDNDSIIGSALDIYADESTMKSEYGNVLEINTDNDQVFKILH
;
A
#
# COMPACT_ATOMS: atom_id res chain seq x y z
N MET A 1 18.95 52.77 -3.56
CA MET A 1 18.70 52.13 -4.88
C MET A 1 18.93 50.63 -4.72
N ALA A 2 18.07 49.77 -5.28
CA ALA A 2 18.22 48.32 -5.13
C ALA A 2 19.42 47.81 -5.95
N ASP A 3 20.25 46.96 -5.35
CA ASP A 3 21.38 46.30 -6.02
C ASP A 3 20.86 45.45 -7.20
N THR A 4 21.34 45.75 -8.41
CA THR A 4 20.89 45.12 -9.66
C THR A 4 21.73 43.91 -10.06
N SER A 5 22.77 43.56 -9.29
CA SER A 5 23.67 42.44 -9.59
C SER A 5 22.93 41.09 -9.71
N LEU A 6 23.42 40.22 -10.61
CA LEU A 6 22.83 38.89 -10.84
C LEU A 6 22.75 38.08 -9.54
N ARG A 7 23.80 38.15 -8.72
CA ARG A 7 23.86 37.46 -7.43
C ARG A 7 22.85 37.99 -6.43
N ALA A 8 22.62 39.31 -6.37
CA ALA A 8 21.58 39.89 -5.52
C ALA A 8 20.17 39.49 -5.96
N ARG A 9 19.93 39.44 -7.29
CA ARG A 9 18.65 38.97 -7.86
C ARG A 9 18.39 37.49 -7.58
N LEU A 10 19.40 36.63 -7.74
CA LEU A 10 19.30 35.21 -7.42
C LEU A 10 19.10 34.99 -5.91
N ARG A 11 19.83 35.72 -5.05
CA ARG A 11 19.65 35.67 -3.60
C ARG A 11 18.22 36.05 -3.19
N ARG A 12 17.64 37.09 -3.81
CA ARG A 12 16.24 37.49 -3.59
C ARG A 12 15.25 36.44 -4.10
N LEU A 13 15.53 35.84 -5.25
CA LEU A 13 14.69 34.78 -5.85
C LEU A 13 14.59 33.54 -4.95
N PHE A 14 15.69 33.18 -4.27
CA PHE A 14 15.74 32.03 -3.37
C PHE A 14 15.46 32.37 -1.89
N SER A 15 15.43 33.64 -1.51
CA SER A 15 15.10 34.06 -0.13
C SER A 15 13.59 34.19 0.12
N THR A 16 12.77 34.18 -0.93
CA THR A 16 11.31 34.25 -0.84
C THR A 16 10.68 33.03 -1.49
N ASN A 17 9.71 32.41 -0.83
CA ASN A 17 8.98 31.22 -1.33
C ASN A 17 8.10 31.50 -2.58
N VAL A 18 8.26 32.66 -3.23
CA VAL A 18 7.40 33.13 -4.32
C VAL A 18 8.27 33.57 -5.49
N VAL A 19 8.11 32.89 -6.62
CA VAL A 19 8.78 33.20 -7.89
C VAL A 19 7.79 33.94 -8.79
N VAL A 20 8.12 35.19 -9.13
CA VAL A 20 7.36 35.99 -10.10
C VAL A 20 8.11 36.00 -11.43
N ARG A 21 7.48 35.49 -12.49
CA ARG A 21 8.05 35.53 -13.85
C ARG A 21 7.09 36.21 -14.82
N ASN A 22 7.65 36.97 -15.75
CA ASN A 22 6.91 37.52 -16.88
C ASN A 22 6.67 36.40 -17.90
N ILE A 23 5.41 36.21 -18.32
CA ILE A 23 4.99 35.19 -19.29
C ILE A 23 4.64 35.78 -20.67
N GLY A 24 4.95 37.06 -20.89
CA GLY A 24 4.62 37.79 -22.11
C GLY A 24 3.43 38.72 -21.90
N GLY A 25 3.50 39.92 -22.51
CA GLY A 25 2.53 40.99 -22.29
C GLY A 25 2.66 41.66 -20.90
N ARG A 26 1.63 42.43 -20.50
CA ARG A 26 1.54 43.06 -19.15
C ARG A 26 1.10 42.06 -18.06
N GLN A 27 1.37 40.77 -18.25
CA GLN A 27 0.91 39.70 -17.36
C GLN A 27 2.08 39.06 -16.62
N LEU A 28 1.93 38.92 -15.30
CA LEU A 28 2.91 38.30 -14.41
C LEU A 28 2.32 37.01 -13.85
N LYS A 29 3.09 35.91 -13.90
CA LYS A 29 2.73 34.66 -13.24
C LYS A 29 3.49 34.54 -11.94
N VAL A 30 2.73 34.41 -10.85
CA VAL A 30 3.24 34.25 -9.49
C VAL A 30 3.09 32.76 -9.11
N VAL A 31 4.20 32.10 -8.79
CA VAL A 31 4.21 30.69 -8.37
C VAL A 31 4.83 30.59 -6.97
N ASP A 32 4.05 30.03 -6.04
CA ASP A 32 4.51 29.73 -4.68
C ASP A 32 5.17 28.34 -4.65
N THR A 33 6.43 28.28 -4.24
CA THR A 33 7.21 27.04 -4.19
C THR A 33 6.76 26.10 -3.09
N SER A 34 6.09 26.60 -2.03
CA SER A 34 5.52 25.75 -0.98
C SER A 34 4.41 24.84 -1.53
N LYS A 35 3.64 25.34 -2.51
CA LYS A 35 2.56 24.60 -3.16
C LYS A 35 3.08 23.60 -4.21
N SER A 36 4.24 23.88 -4.81
CA SER A 36 4.88 22.99 -5.80
C SER A 36 5.71 21.87 -5.16
N GLN A 37 6.24 22.08 -3.95
CA GLN A 37 6.90 21.04 -3.15
C GLN A 37 5.91 20.17 -2.37
N TYR A 38 4.62 20.48 -2.46
CA TYR A 38 3.55 19.52 -2.17
C TYR A 38 3.49 18.46 -3.29
N LEU A 39 4.60 17.77 -3.51
CA LEU A 39 4.58 16.41 -4.01
C LEU A 39 3.68 15.63 -3.04
N PRO A 40 2.62 14.98 -3.51
CA PRO A 40 1.72 14.26 -2.63
C PRO A 40 2.47 13.06 -2.04
N GLN A 41 3.07 13.24 -0.86
CA GLN A 41 3.28 12.12 0.07
C GLN A 41 1.96 11.39 0.37
N ARG A 42 0.82 12.03 0.04
CA ARG A 42 -0.51 11.43 0.00
C ARG A 42 -0.61 10.18 -0.90
N GLY A 43 0.30 9.91 -1.83
CA GLY A 43 0.25 8.69 -2.66
C GLY A 43 0.78 7.41 -2.00
N LEU A 44 1.58 7.53 -0.93
CA LEU A 44 2.19 6.36 -0.27
C LEU A 44 1.29 5.75 0.80
N ILE A 45 0.51 6.60 1.50
CA ILE A 45 -0.43 6.19 2.56
C ILE A 45 -1.81 5.80 1.98
N ASP A 46 -2.20 6.43 0.86
CA ASP A 46 -3.53 6.23 0.22
C ASP A 46 -3.71 4.85 -0.44
N ARG A 47 -2.63 4.09 -0.71
CA ARG A 47 -2.76 2.70 -1.18
C ARG A 47 -3.35 1.77 -0.13
N TYR A 48 -2.94 1.90 1.12
CA TYR A 48 -3.47 1.09 2.21
C TYR A 48 -4.80 1.64 2.75
N GLN A 49 -5.04 2.96 2.69
CA GLN A 49 -6.31 3.53 3.13
C GLN A 49 -7.48 3.28 2.15
N LYS A 50 -7.24 3.26 0.83
CA LYS A 50 -8.31 2.95 -0.14
C LYS A 50 -8.88 1.54 -0.02
N MET A 51 -8.08 0.57 0.44
CA MET A 51 -8.57 -0.77 0.76
C MET A 51 -9.64 -0.75 1.87
N TYR A 52 -9.54 0.20 2.82
CA TYR A 52 -10.50 0.32 3.92
C TYR A 52 -11.66 1.29 3.63
N THR A 53 -11.45 2.30 2.78
CA THR A 53 -12.47 3.33 2.49
C THR A 53 -13.33 3.06 1.26
N THR A 54 -13.16 1.94 0.55
CA THR A 54 -14.10 1.49 -0.52
C THR A 54 -15.41 0.91 0.09
N GLY A 55 -15.79 1.35 1.29
CA GLY A 55 -17.08 1.07 1.93
C GLY A 55 -18.01 2.28 2.03
N GLY A 56 -17.60 3.47 1.57
CA GLY A 56 -18.42 4.67 1.77
C GLY A 56 -18.07 5.83 0.85
N GLY A 57 -18.66 5.87 -0.34
CA GLY A 57 -18.66 7.10 -1.15
C GLY A 57 -18.82 6.86 -2.65
N ALA A 58 -20.06 7.05 -3.13
CA ALA A 58 -20.47 7.27 -4.51
C ALA A 58 -20.45 6.07 -5.49
N GLY A 59 -21.64 5.47 -5.68
CA GLY A 59 -22.15 5.27 -7.05
C GLY A 59 -22.20 3.87 -7.66
N LEU A 60 -22.02 2.78 -6.91
CA LEU A 60 -22.09 1.42 -7.47
C LEU A 60 -23.18 0.58 -6.79
N SER A 61 -24.43 0.99 -6.99
CA SER A 61 -25.60 0.25 -6.54
C SER A 61 -25.80 -1.03 -7.38
N GLY A 62 -25.62 -2.19 -6.76
CA GLY A 62 -26.32 -3.44 -7.09
C GLY A 62 -25.66 -4.43 -8.06
N TYR A 63 -25.10 -4.00 -9.20
CA TYR A 63 -24.60 -4.95 -10.23
C TYR A 63 -23.08 -5.15 -10.24
N SER A 64 -22.33 -4.24 -9.60
CA SER A 64 -20.85 -4.29 -9.63
C SER A 64 -20.24 -5.09 -8.47
N ASP A 65 -21.03 -5.42 -7.44
CA ASP A 65 -20.49 -5.95 -6.19
C ASP A 65 -19.84 -7.33 -6.39
N ASN A 66 -20.49 -8.22 -7.16
CA ASN A 66 -19.90 -9.52 -7.50
C ASN A 66 -18.61 -9.41 -8.33
N GLN A 67 -18.51 -8.41 -9.20
CA GLN A 67 -17.31 -8.20 -10.02
C GLN A 67 -16.19 -7.52 -9.24
N LEU A 68 -16.56 -6.62 -8.32
CA LEU A 68 -15.67 -5.98 -7.37
C LEU A 68 -15.13 -6.98 -6.36
N VAL A 69 -15.96 -7.85 -5.78
CA VAL A 69 -15.52 -8.94 -4.89
C VAL A 69 -14.55 -9.88 -5.61
N LYS A 70 -14.81 -10.22 -6.88
CA LYS A 70 -13.90 -11.02 -7.69
C LYS A 70 -12.56 -10.32 -7.95
N SER A 71 -12.56 -9.01 -8.20
CA SER A 71 -11.33 -8.26 -8.43
C SER A 71 -10.51 -8.09 -7.14
N LEU A 72 -11.17 -7.83 -6.01
CA LEU A 72 -10.55 -7.77 -4.69
C LEU A 72 -9.93 -9.11 -4.31
N ARG A 73 -10.62 -10.23 -4.56
CA ARG A 73 -10.07 -11.57 -4.33
C ARG A 73 -8.80 -11.82 -5.14
N LEU A 74 -8.76 -11.43 -6.41
CA LEU A 74 -7.56 -11.56 -7.24
C LEU A 74 -6.42 -10.67 -6.72
N GLY A 75 -6.74 -9.47 -6.22
CA GLY A 75 -5.77 -8.59 -5.55
C GLY A 75 -5.15 -9.27 -4.34
N LEU A 76 -5.98 -9.84 -3.45
CA LEU A 76 -5.50 -10.57 -2.27
C LEU A 76 -4.58 -11.74 -2.64
N PHE A 77 -4.91 -12.52 -3.67
CA PHE A 77 -4.03 -13.61 -4.11
C PHE A 77 -2.67 -13.12 -4.59
N ARG A 78 -2.62 -12.01 -5.33
CA ARG A 78 -1.37 -11.40 -5.76
C ARG A 78 -0.55 -10.85 -4.59
N ASP A 79 -1.23 -10.27 -3.60
CA ASP A 79 -0.56 -9.79 -2.38
C ASP A 79 0.06 -10.97 -1.62
N TYR A 80 -0.64 -12.11 -1.48
CA TYR A 80 -0.07 -13.32 -0.87
C TYR A 80 1.11 -13.90 -1.66
N GLU A 81 1.06 -13.93 -2.99
CA GLU A 81 2.22 -14.33 -3.80
C GLU A 81 3.40 -13.36 -3.64
N SER A 82 3.12 -12.06 -3.48
CA SER A 82 4.18 -11.07 -3.25
C SER A 82 4.85 -11.24 -1.88
N MET A 83 4.14 -11.78 -0.88
CA MET A 83 4.68 -12.06 0.45
C MET A 83 5.75 -13.15 0.42
N ASP A 84 5.65 -14.11 -0.49
CA ASP A 84 6.65 -15.17 -0.69
C ASP A 84 7.98 -14.64 -1.25
N ASN A 85 7.94 -13.49 -1.93
CA ASN A 85 9.14 -12.85 -2.50
C ASN A 85 9.95 -12.05 -1.48
N ASP A 86 9.39 -11.74 -0.31
CA ASP A 86 10.10 -11.05 0.76
C ASP A 86 10.89 -12.05 1.61
N SER A 87 12.20 -11.83 1.77
CA SER A 87 13.08 -12.78 2.46
C SER A 87 12.73 -13.03 3.93
N ILE A 88 12.10 -12.08 4.61
CA ILE A 88 11.72 -12.22 6.02
C ILE A 88 10.38 -12.94 6.11
N ILE A 89 9.41 -12.53 5.29
CA ILE A 89 8.05 -13.12 5.32
C ILE A 89 8.08 -14.54 4.77
N GLY A 90 8.78 -14.79 3.65
CA GLY A 90 8.95 -16.12 3.08
C GLY A 90 9.59 -17.09 4.07
N SER A 91 10.69 -16.69 4.74
CA SER A 91 11.32 -17.54 5.75
C SER A 91 10.40 -17.86 6.93
N ALA A 92 9.54 -16.93 7.36
CA ALA A 92 8.56 -17.19 8.41
C ALA A 92 7.45 -18.13 7.93
N LEU A 93 7.03 -18.00 6.66
CA LEU A 93 6.03 -18.87 6.05
C LEU A 93 6.55 -20.30 5.88
N ASP A 94 7.83 -20.46 5.51
CA ASP A 94 8.50 -21.76 5.43
C ASP A 94 8.52 -22.47 6.78
N ILE A 95 8.93 -21.77 7.85
CA ILE A 95 8.91 -22.33 9.22
C ILE A 95 7.49 -22.78 9.59
N TYR A 96 6.49 -21.96 9.31
CA TYR A 96 5.10 -22.28 9.62
C TYR A 96 4.59 -23.48 8.79
N ALA A 97 4.99 -23.58 7.52
CA ALA A 97 4.65 -24.71 6.67
C ALA A 97 5.30 -26.01 7.18
N ASP A 98 6.57 -25.93 7.61
CA ASP A 98 7.27 -27.06 8.21
C ASP A 98 6.59 -27.48 9.52
N GLU A 99 6.34 -26.55 10.44
CA GLU A 99 5.68 -26.85 11.72
C GLU A 99 4.26 -27.42 11.56
N SER A 100 3.52 -26.96 10.55
CA SER A 100 2.14 -27.43 10.30
C SER A 100 2.07 -28.77 9.57
N THR A 101 3.16 -29.25 8.97
CA THR A 101 3.18 -30.49 8.19
C THR A 101 4.13 -31.55 8.74
N MET A 102 5.04 -31.17 9.64
CA MET A 102 5.97 -32.10 10.26
C MET A 102 5.22 -33.08 11.17
N LYS A 103 5.70 -34.32 11.18
CA LYS A 103 5.24 -35.34 12.13
C LYS A 103 5.62 -34.89 13.54
N SER A 104 4.67 -35.03 14.47
CA SER A 104 4.92 -34.98 15.90
C SER A 104 6.03 -35.98 16.28
N GLU A 105 6.64 -35.82 17.46
CA GLU A 105 7.70 -36.69 18.00
C GLU A 105 7.30 -38.18 18.01
N TYR A 106 6.00 -38.45 18.03
CA TYR A 106 5.39 -39.78 17.98
C TYR A 106 5.08 -40.30 16.56
N GLY A 107 5.47 -39.56 15.52
CA GLY A 107 5.30 -39.93 14.11
C GLY A 107 3.95 -39.54 13.49
N ASN A 108 3.04 -38.95 14.26
CA ASN A 108 1.70 -38.57 13.80
C ASN A 108 1.69 -37.14 13.24
N VAL A 109 1.10 -36.95 12.05
CA VAL A 109 0.89 -35.62 11.44
C VAL A 109 -0.40 -34.97 11.96
N LEU A 110 -1.42 -35.78 12.22
CA LEU A 110 -2.72 -35.35 12.73
C LEU A 110 -3.10 -36.25 13.90
N GLU A 111 -3.42 -35.65 15.04
CA GLU A 111 -3.90 -36.37 16.23
C GLU A 111 -5.41 -36.19 16.37
N ILE A 112 -6.13 -37.30 16.43
CA ILE A 112 -7.60 -37.31 16.50
C ILE A 112 -8.02 -37.68 17.91
N ASN A 113 -8.48 -36.68 18.66
CA ASN A 113 -9.02 -36.88 20.00
C ASN A 113 -10.53 -37.06 19.93
N THR A 114 -11.02 -38.28 20.18
CA THR A 114 -12.44 -38.59 20.26
C THR A 114 -12.71 -39.72 21.24
N ASP A 115 -13.81 -39.61 21.99
CA ASP A 115 -14.26 -40.65 22.93
C ASP A 115 -14.98 -41.82 22.23
N ASN A 116 -15.22 -41.71 20.91
CA ASN A 116 -15.95 -42.72 20.14
C ASN A 116 -15.00 -43.54 19.26
N ASP A 117 -14.76 -44.79 19.67
CA ASP A 117 -13.93 -45.77 18.96
C ASP A 117 -14.30 -45.98 17.49
N GLN A 118 -15.59 -45.88 17.13
CA GLN A 118 -16.02 -46.05 15.75
C GLN A 118 -15.58 -44.87 14.89
N VAL A 119 -15.65 -43.66 15.43
CA VAL A 119 -15.22 -42.43 14.75
C VAL A 119 -13.70 -42.40 14.64
N PHE A 120 -12.99 -42.81 15.69
CA PHE A 120 -11.52 -42.91 15.66
C PHE A 120 -11.05 -43.86 14.56
N LYS A 121 -11.63 -45.08 14.46
CA LYS A 121 -11.26 -46.07 13.44
C LYS A 121 -11.55 -45.66 12.00
N ILE A 122 -12.50 -44.75 11.78
CA ILE A 122 -12.83 -44.26 10.44
C ILE A 122 -11.87 -43.15 10.01
N LEU A 123 -11.41 -42.34 10.96
CA LEU A 123 -10.62 -41.14 10.68
C LEU A 123 -9.11 -41.34 10.81
N HIS A 124 -8.67 -42.35 11.57
CA HIS A 124 -7.26 -42.75 11.75
C HIS A 124 -6.90 -43.88 10.77
#